data_AF-A0A7V9D1R2-F1
#
_entry.id   AF-A0A7V9D1R2-F1
#
_cell.length_a   1.000
_cell.length_b   1.000
_cell.length_c   1.000
_cell.angle_alpha   90.00
_cell.angle_beta   90.00
_cell.angle_gamma   90.00
#
_symmetry.space_group_name_H-M   'P 1'
#
loop_
_entity.id
_entity.type
_entity.pdbx_description
1 polymer ?
#
loop_
_entity_poly.entity_id
_entity_poly.type
_entity_poly.pdbx_seq_one_letter_code
_entity_poly.pdbx_strand_id
1 'polypeptide(L)'
;MLDFGKRVEVTDDDDAGRVAGAMYEPAEYAFVGLVVRRGAMAARDIVVPAEHVSGITEDRVSLALTVEQLERLEDFRMHRYVDPASDFEPTNSVDSSGVIVGATPAVWTGEPTNAPTVGGAPLVVEEIGNVPEGAVAFSPGQEVLTQEGAPLGQVRRLAYEGEQFAGIIVSPEDVTDWGRLVASALVLEVAVDDLVIALDPASFEALPEVLFS
;
A
#
# COMPACT_ATOMS: atom_id res chain seq x y z
N MET A 1 -3.54 -18.01 -4.82
CA MET A 1 -2.56 -17.28 -3.99
C MET A 1 -1.62 -16.51 -4.90
N LEU A 2 -1.32 -15.26 -4.55
CA LEU A 2 -0.40 -14.41 -5.30
C LEU A 2 0.92 -14.34 -4.55
N ASP A 3 2.01 -14.78 -5.19
CA ASP A 3 3.35 -14.69 -4.61
C ASP A 3 4.11 -13.58 -5.33
N PHE A 4 4.86 -12.81 -4.56
CA PHE A 4 5.75 -11.81 -5.11
C PHE A 4 6.95 -12.48 -5.77
N GLY A 5 7.52 -11.83 -6.78
CA GLY A 5 8.59 -12.38 -7.60
C GLY A 5 8.12 -13.38 -8.66
N LYS A 6 6.82 -13.69 -8.77
CA LYS A 6 6.29 -14.50 -9.87
C LYS A 6 6.56 -13.88 -11.23
N ARG A 7 6.71 -14.73 -12.25
CA ARG A 7 6.86 -14.28 -13.64
C ARG A 7 5.56 -13.67 -14.14
N VAL A 8 5.67 -12.58 -14.89
CA VAL A 8 4.55 -11.95 -15.57
C VAL A 8 4.70 -12.19 -17.07
N GLU A 9 3.63 -12.66 -17.70
CA GLU A 9 3.53 -12.90 -19.14
C GLU A 9 2.49 -11.96 -19.74
N VAL A 10 2.74 -11.50 -20.97
CA VAL A 10 1.81 -10.71 -21.78
C VAL A 10 1.47 -11.49 -23.05
N THR A 11 0.54 -11.00 -23.86
CA THR A 11 0.01 -11.72 -25.03
C THR A 11 1.07 -12.07 -26.06
N ASP A 12 2.11 -11.23 -26.20
CA ASP A 12 3.16 -11.34 -27.21
C ASP A 12 4.56 -11.64 -26.64
N ASP A 13 4.69 -11.83 -25.33
CA ASP A 13 5.97 -12.12 -24.67
C ASP A 13 5.81 -12.85 -23.32
N ASP A 14 6.60 -13.91 -23.11
CA ASP A 14 6.54 -14.75 -21.91
C ASP A 14 7.45 -14.24 -20.77
N ASP A 15 8.09 -13.07 -20.89
CA ASP A 15 8.97 -12.50 -19.85
C ASP A 15 8.80 -10.98 -19.71
N ALA A 16 7.56 -10.56 -19.42
CA ALA A 16 7.21 -9.16 -19.30
C ALA A 16 7.72 -8.49 -18.02
N GLY A 17 8.13 -9.28 -17.01
CA GLY A 17 8.62 -8.79 -15.72
C GLY A 17 8.34 -9.75 -14.57
N ARG A 18 8.36 -9.21 -13.34
CA ARG A 18 8.06 -9.93 -12.10
C ARG A 18 7.02 -9.18 -11.27
N VAL A 19 6.18 -9.91 -10.54
CA VAL A 19 5.24 -9.30 -9.58
C VAL A 19 6.05 -8.65 -8.45
N ALA A 20 5.95 -7.33 -8.31
CA ALA A 20 6.64 -6.58 -7.27
C ALA A 20 5.70 -6.09 -6.17
N GLY A 21 4.39 -6.12 -6.39
CA GLY A 21 3.40 -5.69 -5.42
C GLY A 21 1.99 -5.99 -5.90
N ALA A 22 1.02 -5.75 -5.02
CA ALA A 22 -0.39 -5.83 -5.36
C ALA A 22 -1.17 -4.75 -4.62
N MET A 23 -2.22 -4.26 -5.26
CA MET A 23 -3.10 -3.22 -4.74
C MET A 23 -4.49 -3.74 -4.52
N TYR A 24 -5.10 -3.26 -3.46
CA TYR A 24 -6.36 -3.78 -2.95
C TYR A 24 -7.16 -2.67 -2.27
N GLU A 25 -8.48 -2.70 -2.42
CA GLU A 25 -9.39 -1.76 -1.76
C GLU A 25 -9.98 -2.37 -0.48
N PRO A 26 -9.62 -1.86 0.72
CA PRO A 26 -10.09 -2.39 1.99
C PRO A 26 -11.58 -2.26 2.22
N ALA A 27 -12.22 -1.24 1.64
CA ALA A 27 -13.65 -1.02 1.80
C ALA A 27 -14.49 -2.09 1.10
N GLU A 28 -14.09 -2.49 -0.11
CA GLU A 28 -14.85 -3.43 -0.93
C GLU A 28 -14.36 -4.87 -0.83
N TYR A 29 -13.23 -5.08 -0.14
CA TYR A 29 -12.48 -6.30 -0.18
C TYR A 29 -12.13 -6.79 -1.59
N ALA A 30 -11.82 -5.84 -2.49
CA ALA A 30 -11.61 -6.07 -3.90
C ALA A 30 -10.14 -5.91 -4.33
N PHE A 31 -9.67 -6.83 -5.16
CA PHE A 31 -8.38 -6.73 -5.82
C PHE A 31 -8.43 -5.68 -6.94
N VAL A 32 -7.54 -4.68 -6.88
CA VAL A 32 -7.57 -3.50 -7.76
C VAL A 32 -6.48 -3.53 -8.82
N GLY A 33 -5.34 -4.15 -8.53
CA GLY A 33 -4.27 -4.27 -9.51
C GLY A 33 -2.96 -4.85 -8.97
N LEU A 34 -1.96 -4.90 -9.84
CA LEU A 34 -0.62 -5.41 -9.57
C LEU A 34 0.42 -4.31 -9.80
N VAL A 35 1.56 -4.44 -9.15
CA VAL A 35 2.77 -3.73 -9.52
C VAL A 35 3.71 -4.73 -10.19
N VAL A 36 4.11 -4.45 -11.42
CA VAL A 36 5.01 -5.28 -12.22
C VAL A 36 6.36 -4.59 -12.35
N ARG A 37 7.41 -5.23 -11.84
CA ARG A 37 8.79 -4.79 -12.01
C ARG A 37 9.37 -5.35 -13.30
N ARG A 38 9.81 -4.47 -14.19
CA ARG A 38 10.38 -4.82 -15.50
C ARG A 38 11.81 -4.30 -15.63
N GLY A 39 12.71 -5.17 -16.12
CA GLY A 39 14.12 -4.85 -16.38
C GLY A 39 15.06 -5.07 -15.18
N ALA A 40 16.34 -5.37 -15.46
CA ALA A 40 17.36 -5.70 -14.44
C ALA A 40 18.31 -4.53 -14.08
N MET A 41 18.58 -3.60 -15.01
CA MET A 41 19.52 -2.48 -14.78
C MET A 41 18.84 -1.11 -14.60
N ALA A 42 17.60 -0.97 -15.05
CA ALA A 42 16.75 0.20 -14.84
C ALA A 42 15.33 -0.32 -14.57
N ALA A 43 15.17 -0.95 -13.40
CA ALA A 43 13.92 -1.59 -13.04
C ALA A 43 12.82 -0.52 -12.95
N ARG A 44 11.79 -0.68 -13.78
CA ARG A 44 10.60 0.17 -13.77
C ARG A 44 9.48 -0.62 -13.13
N ASP A 45 8.88 -0.05 -12.10
CA ASP A 45 7.67 -0.59 -11.49
C ASP A 45 6.47 0.02 -12.21
N ILE A 46 5.58 -0.83 -12.71
CA ILE A 46 4.45 -0.45 -13.56
C ILE A 46 3.15 -0.88 -12.87
N VAL A 47 2.19 0.04 -12.78
CA VAL A 47 0.85 -0.29 -12.27
C VAL A 47 0.04 -0.98 -13.36
N VAL A 48 -0.46 -2.17 -13.06
CA VAL A 48 -1.34 -2.94 -13.92
C VAL A 48 -2.71 -3.08 -13.27
N PRO A 49 -3.75 -2.38 -13.76
CA PRO A 49 -5.13 -2.55 -13.33
C PRO A 49 -5.61 -4.02 -13.38
N ALA A 50 -6.47 -4.41 -12.45
CA ALA A 50 -6.99 -5.78 -12.33
C ALA A 50 -7.70 -6.26 -13.62
N GLU A 51 -8.37 -5.36 -14.35
CA GLU A 51 -9.03 -5.64 -15.63
C GLU A 51 -8.09 -6.13 -16.73
N HIS A 52 -6.78 -5.88 -16.59
CA HIS A 52 -5.77 -6.39 -17.51
C HIS A 52 -5.17 -7.73 -17.06
N VAL A 53 -5.53 -8.24 -15.88
CA VAL A 53 -5.05 -9.54 -15.39
C VAL A 53 -5.96 -10.64 -15.92
N SER A 54 -5.45 -11.47 -16.83
CA SER A 54 -6.23 -12.55 -17.45
C SER A 54 -6.18 -13.86 -16.66
N GLY A 55 -5.18 -14.02 -15.79
CA GLY A 55 -5.09 -15.18 -14.91
C GLY A 55 -3.89 -15.14 -13.96
N ILE A 56 -4.03 -15.81 -12.83
CA ILE A 56 -2.96 -16.01 -11.84
C ILE A 56 -2.86 -17.51 -11.58
N THR A 57 -1.69 -18.10 -11.87
CA THR A 57 -1.40 -19.51 -11.60
C THR A 57 -0.35 -19.64 -10.49
N GLU A 58 0.03 -20.89 -10.17
CA GLU A 58 1.10 -21.15 -9.21
C GLU A 58 2.44 -20.57 -9.67
N ASP A 59 2.77 -20.64 -10.96
CA ASP A 59 4.08 -20.21 -11.46
C ASP A 59 4.13 -18.78 -11.99
N ARG A 60 3.00 -18.23 -12.44
CA ARG A 60 2.98 -17.00 -13.25
C ARG A 60 1.68 -16.21 -13.16
N VAL A 61 1.75 -14.97 -13.61
CA VAL A 61 0.63 -14.07 -13.84
C VAL A 61 0.55 -13.77 -15.33
N SER A 62 -0.63 -13.92 -15.94
CA SER A 62 -0.88 -13.61 -17.34
C SER A 62 -1.66 -12.30 -17.44
N LEU A 63 -1.23 -11.43 -18.36
CA LEU A 63 -1.86 -10.14 -18.63
C LEU A 63 -2.46 -10.12 -20.04
N ALA A 64 -3.66 -9.56 -20.19
CA ALA A 64 -4.32 -9.30 -21.47
C ALA A 64 -3.81 -8.01 -22.13
N LEU A 65 -2.49 -7.83 -22.17
CA LEU A 65 -1.79 -6.70 -22.77
C LEU A 65 -0.73 -7.20 -23.75
N THR A 66 -0.20 -6.31 -24.58
CA THR A 66 1.08 -6.51 -25.27
C THR A 66 2.21 -5.84 -24.49
N VAL A 67 3.46 -6.17 -24.82
CA VAL A 67 4.65 -5.48 -24.29
C VAL A 67 4.54 -3.96 -24.47
N GLU A 68 4.16 -3.52 -25.67
CA GLU A 68 4.08 -2.11 -26.02
C GLU A 68 2.93 -1.39 -25.28
N GLN A 69 1.84 -2.10 -24.94
CA GLN A 69 0.77 -1.56 -24.10
C GLN A 69 1.21 -1.46 -22.64
N LEU A 70 1.87 -2.49 -22.12
CA LEU A 70 2.42 -2.50 -20.76
C LEU A 70 3.41 -1.34 -20.55
N GLU A 71 4.27 -1.05 -21.53
CA GLU A 71 5.23 0.06 -21.47
C GLU A 71 4.58 1.45 -21.50
N ARG A 72 3.32 1.56 -21.94
CA ARG A 72 2.56 2.82 -21.90
C ARG A 72 1.81 3.04 -20.60
N LEU A 73 1.67 2.01 -19.77
CA LEU A 73 1.07 2.15 -18.46
C LEU A 73 1.94 3.03 -17.56
N GLU A 74 1.33 3.55 -16.52
CA GLU A 74 1.96 4.50 -15.62
C GLU A 74 2.97 3.83 -14.68
N ASP A 75 3.98 4.61 -14.28
CA ASP A 75 4.94 4.20 -13.27
C ASP A 75 4.23 4.04 -11.93
N PHE A 76 4.55 2.97 -11.21
CA PHE A 76 4.27 2.88 -9.79
C PHE A 76 5.20 3.83 -9.04
N ARG A 77 4.59 4.73 -8.26
CA ARG A 77 5.29 5.65 -7.36
C ARG A 77 4.62 5.54 -6.00
N MET A 78 5.39 5.10 -5.02
CA MET A 78 4.92 4.92 -3.64
C MET A 78 5.31 6.14 -2.83
N HIS A 79 4.33 6.77 -2.19
CA HIS A 79 4.54 8.00 -1.42
C HIS A 79 4.67 7.70 0.04
N ARG A 80 5.61 8.39 0.69
CA ARG A 80 5.81 8.33 2.13
C ARG A 80 5.22 9.59 2.75
N TYR A 81 4.22 9.42 3.61
CA TYR A 81 3.86 10.48 4.54
C TYR A 81 4.99 10.62 5.55
N VAL A 82 5.67 11.76 5.52
CA VAL A 82 6.63 12.12 6.54
C VAL A 82 5.91 13.07 7.48
N ASP A 83 5.88 12.73 8.77
CA ASP A 83 5.49 13.74 9.76
C ASP A 83 6.38 14.97 9.56
N PRO A 84 5.82 16.19 9.56
CA PRO A 84 6.64 17.38 9.49
C PRO A 84 7.66 17.32 10.61
N ALA A 85 8.89 17.76 10.32
CA ALA A 85 9.97 17.75 11.31
C ALA A 85 9.48 18.42 12.60
N SER A 86 9.88 17.91 13.76
CA SER A 86 9.37 18.38 15.07
C SER A 86 9.72 19.84 15.38
N ASP A 87 10.68 20.41 14.64
CA ASP A 87 11.07 21.82 14.62
C ASP A 87 10.37 22.63 13.53
N PHE A 88 9.38 22.06 12.82
CA PHE A 88 8.48 22.80 11.95
C PHE A 88 7.66 23.75 12.82
N GLU A 89 8.17 24.95 13.01
CA GLU A 89 7.38 26.06 13.48
C GLU A 89 6.53 26.50 12.28
N PRO A 90 5.19 26.29 12.28
CA PRO A 90 4.36 26.90 11.27
C PRO A 90 4.66 28.39 11.35
N THR A 91 5.18 28.95 10.26
CA THR A 91 5.43 30.38 10.17
C THR A 91 4.05 31.03 10.16
N ASN A 92 3.52 31.26 11.36
CA ASN A 92 2.36 32.09 11.63
C ASN A 92 2.75 33.55 11.44
N SER A 93 3.50 33.85 10.37
CA SER A 93 3.76 35.16 9.85
C SER A 93 2.44 35.68 9.31
N VAL A 94 1.55 36.06 10.22
CA VAL A 94 0.46 36.97 9.93
C VAL A 94 1.16 38.24 9.48
N ASP A 95 1.38 38.37 8.19
CA ASP A 95 1.79 39.63 7.63
C ASP A 95 0.72 40.63 8.07
N SER A 96 1.15 41.70 8.74
CA SER A 96 0.27 42.70 9.39
C SER A 96 -0.69 43.43 8.43
N SER A 97 -0.75 43.00 7.17
CA SER A 97 -1.71 43.38 6.14
C SER A 97 -3.09 42.72 6.30
N GLY A 98 -3.30 41.81 7.26
CA GLY A 98 -4.65 41.36 7.67
C GLY A 98 -5.40 40.55 6.60
N VAL A 99 -4.69 40.00 5.61
CA VAL A 99 -5.27 39.14 4.59
C VAL A 99 -5.13 37.69 5.03
N ILE A 100 -6.24 37.11 5.53
CA ILE A 100 -6.35 35.67 5.69
C ILE A 100 -6.55 35.08 4.29
N VAL A 101 -5.47 34.58 3.67
CA VAL A 101 -5.56 33.82 2.43
C VAL A 101 -6.16 32.46 2.77
N GLY A 102 -7.46 32.28 2.49
CA GLY A 102 -8.17 31.00 2.67
C GLY A 102 -9.54 31.09 3.35
N ALA A 103 -9.92 32.23 3.93
CA ALA A 103 -11.25 32.38 4.50
C ALA A 103 -12.29 32.62 3.40
N THR A 104 -13.17 31.65 3.15
CA THR A 104 -14.43 31.92 2.45
C THR A 104 -15.19 33.00 3.23
N PRO A 105 -15.87 33.96 2.56
CA PRO A 105 -16.58 35.04 3.24
C PRO A 105 -17.85 34.48 3.91
N ALA A 106 -17.69 33.88 5.09
CA ALA A 106 -18.79 33.64 6.00
C ALA A 106 -19.11 34.96 6.70
N VAL A 107 -20.24 35.55 6.34
CA VAL A 107 -20.83 36.71 7.04
C VAL A 107 -21.14 36.28 8.47
N TRP A 108 -20.26 36.66 9.40
CA TRP A 108 -20.37 36.36 10.83
C TRP A 108 -21.11 37.50 11.53
N THR A 109 -22.32 37.25 12.04
CA THR A 109 -23.15 38.24 12.78
C THR A 109 -23.24 37.97 14.28
N GLY A 110 -22.30 37.23 14.87
CA GLY A 110 -22.32 36.83 16.29
C GLY A 110 -21.10 37.31 17.09
N GLU A 111 -21.31 37.54 18.38
CA GLU A 111 -20.30 38.00 19.35
C GLU A 111 -19.02 37.14 19.37
N PRO A 112 -17.83 37.74 19.57
CA PRO A 112 -16.56 37.02 19.56
C PRO A 112 -16.43 36.13 20.80
N THR A 113 -16.82 34.86 20.67
CA THR A 113 -16.37 33.83 21.60
C THR A 113 -14.93 33.46 21.25
N ASN A 114 -14.00 33.67 22.18
CA ASN A 114 -12.58 33.28 22.10
C ASN A 114 -12.42 31.75 22.08
N ALA A 115 -12.93 31.09 21.04
CA ALA A 115 -12.56 29.72 20.77
C ALA A 115 -11.15 29.73 20.16
N PRO A 116 -10.18 28.99 20.72
CA PRO A 116 -8.89 28.83 20.07
C PRO A 116 -9.12 28.10 18.75
N THR A 117 -8.89 28.80 17.64
CA THR A 117 -8.81 28.18 16.32
C THR A 117 -7.55 27.32 16.32
N VAL A 118 -7.71 26.01 16.46
CA VAL A 118 -6.61 25.06 16.25
C VAL A 118 -6.32 25.03 14.76
N GLY A 119 -5.37 25.85 14.32
CA GLY A 119 -4.78 25.75 12.99
C GLY A 119 -3.91 24.49 12.95
N GLY A 120 -4.45 23.39 12.46
CA GLY A 120 -3.66 22.21 12.15
C GLY A 120 -2.61 22.60 11.11
N ALA A 121 -1.34 22.28 11.37
CA ALA A 121 -0.29 22.43 10.36
C ALA A 121 -0.73 21.68 9.08
N PRO A 122 -0.52 22.23 7.88
CA PRO A 122 -0.76 21.47 6.67
C PRO A 122 0.17 20.27 6.70
N LEU A 123 -0.41 19.07 6.65
CA LEU A 123 0.35 17.86 6.36
C LEU A 123 1.02 18.11 5.00
N VAL A 124 2.35 18.08 4.95
CA VAL A 124 3.08 18.14 3.69
C VAL A 124 2.88 16.78 3.03
N VAL A 125 1.83 16.69 2.23
CA VAL A 125 1.59 15.57 1.32
C VAL A 125 2.45 15.82 0.10
N GLU A 126 3.66 15.27 0.09
CA GLU A 126 4.48 15.33 -1.11
C GLU A 126 4.05 14.23 -2.09
N GLU A 127 3.09 14.66 -2.90
CA GLU A 127 2.53 14.12 -4.14
C GLU A 127 1.81 12.75 -4.11
N ILE A 128 0.87 12.61 -5.03
CA ILE A 128 -0.10 11.52 -5.14
C ILE A 128 0.34 10.67 -6.34
N GLY A 129 0.35 9.36 -6.21
CA GLY A 129 0.87 8.40 -7.18
C GLY A 129 -0.08 7.24 -7.26
N ASN A 130 -0.15 6.60 -8.44
CA ASN A 130 -1.26 5.83 -9.03
C ASN A 130 -1.78 4.58 -8.28
N VAL A 131 -1.83 4.62 -6.96
CA VAL A 131 -2.72 3.80 -6.16
C VAL A 131 -4.09 4.50 -6.21
N PRO A 132 -5.15 3.82 -6.68
CA PRO A 132 -6.49 4.39 -6.67
C PRO A 132 -6.87 4.89 -5.27
N GLU A 133 -7.67 5.96 -5.20
CA GLU A 133 -8.13 6.48 -3.91
C GLU A 133 -8.86 5.39 -3.13
N GLY A 134 -8.46 5.16 -1.88
CA GLY A 134 -8.99 4.07 -1.06
C GLY A 134 -8.25 2.73 -1.19
N ALA A 135 -7.40 2.55 -2.21
CA ALA A 135 -6.59 1.35 -2.34
C ALA A 135 -5.30 1.41 -1.49
N VAL A 136 -4.83 0.22 -1.15
CA VAL A 136 -3.64 -0.06 -0.35
C VAL A 136 -2.72 -0.97 -1.14
N ALA A 137 -1.42 -0.66 -1.15
CA ALA A 137 -0.41 -1.46 -1.82
C ALA A 137 0.39 -2.32 -0.83
N PHE A 138 0.59 -3.59 -1.15
CA PHE A 138 1.45 -4.51 -0.41
C PHE A 138 2.71 -4.81 -1.22
N SER A 139 3.86 -4.84 -0.54
CA SER A 139 5.16 -5.15 -1.13
C SER A 139 5.81 -6.40 -0.49
N PRO A 140 6.63 -7.17 -1.24
CA PRO A 140 7.39 -8.26 -0.67
C PRO A 140 8.38 -7.76 0.38
N GLY A 141 8.43 -8.46 1.51
CA GLY A 141 9.38 -8.15 2.57
C GLY A 141 8.92 -7.02 3.50
N GLN A 142 7.74 -6.45 3.27
CA GLN A 142 7.15 -5.42 4.15
C GLN A 142 7.03 -5.96 5.57
N GLU A 143 7.48 -5.19 6.55
CA GLU A 143 7.54 -5.64 7.95
C GLU A 143 6.13 -5.69 8.55
N VAL A 144 5.84 -6.72 9.33
CA VAL A 144 4.56 -6.87 10.02
C VAL A 144 4.77 -6.65 11.50
N LEU A 145 4.10 -5.66 12.05
CA LEU A 145 4.19 -5.22 13.44
C LEU A 145 2.88 -5.51 14.19
N THR A 146 2.98 -5.76 15.49
CA THR A 146 1.83 -5.71 16.39
C THR A 146 1.36 -4.27 16.60
N GLN A 147 0.18 -4.08 17.19
CA GLN A 147 -0.29 -2.75 17.62
C GLN A 147 0.67 -2.04 18.59
N GLU A 148 1.52 -2.79 19.30
CA GLU A 148 2.54 -2.26 20.22
C GLU A 148 3.89 -1.99 19.52
N GLY A 149 3.97 -2.20 18.21
CA GLY A 149 5.18 -2.01 17.41
C GLY A 149 6.19 -3.16 17.49
N ALA A 150 5.80 -4.33 17.99
CA ALA A 150 6.68 -5.50 18.04
C ALA A 150 6.72 -6.21 16.68
N PRO A 151 7.89 -6.58 16.16
CA PRO A 151 7.98 -7.28 14.87
C PRO A 151 7.49 -8.72 14.96
N LEU A 152 6.70 -9.13 13.97
CA LEU A 152 6.20 -10.51 13.80
C LEU A 152 6.83 -11.22 12.60
N GLY A 153 7.36 -10.47 11.63
CA GLY A 153 7.95 -11.02 10.42
C GLY A 153 7.71 -10.12 9.21
N GLN A 154 7.63 -10.72 8.04
CA GLN A 154 7.49 -10.00 6.77
C GLN A 154 6.36 -10.57 5.91
N VAL A 155 5.70 -9.71 5.15
CA VAL A 155 4.72 -10.10 4.13
C VAL A 155 5.42 -10.87 3.02
N ARG A 156 5.00 -12.12 2.81
CA ARG A 156 5.53 -12.99 1.76
C ARG A 156 4.57 -13.22 0.61
N ARG A 157 3.30 -13.41 0.91
CA ARG A 157 2.27 -13.80 -0.06
C ARG A 157 0.93 -13.16 0.32
N LEU A 158 0.05 -13.02 -0.66
CA LEU A 158 -1.32 -12.57 -0.44
C LEU A 158 -2.28 -13.73 -0.70
N ALA A 159 -3.16 -13.97 0.27
CA ALA A 159 -4.18 -15.00 0.22
C ALA A 159 -5.51 -14.42 -0.29
N TYR A 160 -6.10 -15.11 -1.25
CA TYR A 160 -7.38 -14.75 -1.87
C TYR A 160 -8.31 -15.95 -1.84
N GLU A 161 -9.59 -15.69 -1.58
CA GLU A 161 -10.69 -16.63 -1.72
C GLU A 161 -11.58 -16.17 -2.89
N GLY A 162 -11.39 -16.80 -4.06
CA GLY A 162 -11.95 -16.27 -5.30
C GLY A 162 -11.31 -14.92 -5.65
N GLU A 163 -12.14 -13.88 -5.75
CA GLU A 163 -11.72 -12.50 -6.01
C GLU A 163 -11.57 -11.67 -4.72
N GLN A 164 -11.91 -12.26 -3.57
CA GLN A 164 -11.88 -11.56 -2.28
C GLN A 164 -10.54 -11.75 -1.59
N PHE A 165 -10.03 -10.67 -1.01
CA PHE A 165 -8.81 -10.70 -0.21
C PHE A 165 -9.09 -11.34 1.16
N ALA A 166 -8.52 -12.54 1.36
CA ALA A 166 -8.67 -13.28 2.60
C ALA A 166 -7.67 -12.83 3.67
N GLY A 167 -6.48 -12.38 3.25
CA GLY A 167 -5.45 -11.92 4.16
C GLY A 167 -4.03 -12.01 3.59
N ILE A 168 -3.06 -11.90 4.47
CA ILE A 168 -1.63 -11.96 4.14
C ILE A 168 -0.99 -13.19 4.76
N ILE A 169 0.03 -13.72 4.09
CA ILE A 169 0.93 -14.71 4.69
C ILE A 169 2.16 -13.98 5.21
N VAL A 170 2.35 -14.08 6.52
CA VAL A 170 3.47 -13.47 7.24
C VAL A 170 4.44 -14.57 7.62
N SER A 171 5.71 -14.42 7.27
CA SER A 171 6.76 -15.36 7.67
C SER A 171 7.74 -14.67 8.61
N PRO A 172 8.28 -15.37 9.63
CA PRO A 172 9.38 -14.84 10.41
C PRO A 172 10.56 -14.42 9.51
N GLU A 173 11.41 -13.53 10.02
CA GLU A 173 12.68 -13.22 9.36
C GLU A 173 13.48 -14.51 9.10
N ASP A 174 14.15 -14.57 7.95
CA ASP A 174 14.93 -15.72 7.47
C ASP A 174 14.16 -17.02 7.13
N VAL A 175 12.85 -17.06 7.33
CA VAL A 175 12.01 -18.19 6.91
C VAL A 175 11.47 -17.95 5.50
N THR A 176 11.66 -18.92 4.61
CA THR A 176 11.29 -18.81 3.19
C THR A 176 10.39 -19.92 2.67
N ASP A 177 10.09 -20.92 3.49
CA ASP A 177 9.40 -22.17 3.13
C ASP A 177 8.04 -22.34 3.82
N TRP A 178 7.74 -21.49 4.82
CA TRP A 178 6.43 -21.44 5.46
C TRP A 178 6.10 -20.04 5.96
N GLY A 179 4.82 -19.82 6.29
CA GLY A 179 4.35 -18.62 6.98
C GLY A 179 3.03 -18.88 7.70
N ARG A 180 2.47 -17.84 8.31
CA ARG A 180 1.17 -17.88 9.00
C ARG A 180 0.17 -16.99 8.29
N LEU A 181 -1.05 -17.47 8.11
CA LEU A 181 -2.13 -16.69 7.50
C LEU A 181 -2.72 -15.73 8.52
N VAL A 182 -2.53 -14.43 8.28
CA VAL A 182 -3.17 -13.35 9.02
C VAL A 182 -4.38 -12.86 8.21
N ALA A 183 -5.57 -13.05 8.76
CA ALA A 183 -6.80 -12.62 8.12
C ALA A 183 -6.82 -11.10 7.88
N SER A 184 -7.40 -10.67 6.76
CA SER A 184 -7.48 -9.25 6.38
C SER A 184 -8.18 -8.39 7.45
N ALA A 185 -9.15 -8.95 8.17
CA ALA A 185 -9.85 -8.29 9.27
C ALA A 185 -8.96 -7.94 10.48
N LEU A 186 -7.74 -8.48 10.55
CA LEU A 186 -6.77 -8.21 11.60
C LEU A 186 -5.74 -7.15 11.19
N VAL A 187 -5.75 -6.69 9.93
CA VAL A 187 -4.87 -5.62 9.46
C VAL A 187 -5.48 -4.28 9.90
N LEU A 188 -4.76 -3.55 10.75
CA LEU A 188 -5.20 -2.26 11.29
C LEU A 188 -4.74 -1.10 10.42
N GLU A 189 -3.49 -1.17 9.97
CA GLU A 189 -2.85 -0.11 9.20
C GLU A 189 -1.88 -0.71 8.20
N VAL A 190 -1.80 -0.11 7.02
CA VAL A 190 -0.82 -0.47 5.99
C VAL A 190 -0.08 0.77 5.61
N ALA A 191 1.19 0.82 6.01
CA ALA A 191 2.12 1.87 5.67
C ALA A 191 3.07 1.39 4.57
N VAL A 192 4.06 2.22 4.22
CA VAL A 192 4.99 1.93 3.13
C VAL A 192 5.98 0.84 3.52
N ASP A 193 6.56 0.99 4.71
CA ASP A 193 7.65 0.13 5.18
C ASP A 193 7.12 -1.01 6.07
N ASP A 194 5.99 -0.77 6.73
CA ASP A 194 5.43 -1.63 7.75
C ASP A 194 3.90 -1.81 7.62
N LEU A 195 3.40 -2.81 8.32
CA LEU A 195 1.99 -3.20 8.37
C LEU A 195 1.63 -3.55 9.80
N VAL A 196 0.66 -2.86 10.38
CA VAL A 196 0.25 -3.06 11.78
C VAL A 196 -0.95 -4.00 11.84
N ILE A 197 -0.89 -5.01 12.70
CA ILE A 197 -1.97 -5.98 12.92
C ILE A 197 -2.47 -6.02 14.37
N ALA A 198 -3.74 -6.39 14.51
CA ALA A 198 -4.46 -6.54 15.78
C ALA A 198 -4.16 -7.86 16.52
N LEU A 199 -2.94 -8.38 16.38
CA LEU A 199 -2.51 -9.60 17.07
C LEU A 199 -1.31 -9.30 17.96
N ASP A 200 -1.30 -9.91 19.14
CA ASP A 200 -0.09 -10.03 19.96
C ASP A 200 0.80 -11.19 19.48
N PRO A 201 2.08 -11.25 19.89
CA PRO A 201 3.00 -12.29 19.42
C PRO A 201 2.56 -13.72 19.77
N ALA A 202 1.94 -13.94 20.94
CA ALA A 202 1.52 -15.29 21.32
C ALA A 202 0.32 -15.76 20.49
N SER A 203 -0.62 -14.86 20.19
CA SER A 203 -1.73 -15.15 19.28
C SER A 203 -1.25 -15.39 17.85
N PHE A 204 -0.24 -14.65 17.38
CA PHE A 204 0.37 -14.88 16.07
C PHE A 204 1.00 -16.28 15.98
N GLU A 205 1.80 -16.69 16.97
CA GLU A 205 2.42 -18.01 17.01
C GLU A 205 1.41 -19.18 17.06
N ALA A 206 0.19 -18.92 17.54
CA ALA A 206 -0.88 -19.91 17.57
C ALA A 206 -1.61 -20.10 16.23
N LEU A 207 -1.37 -19.23 15.24
CA LEU A 207 -2.00 -19.34 13.93
C LEU A 207 -1.50 -20.58 13.16
N PRO A 208 -2.33 -21.20 12.31
CA PRO A 208 -1.91 -22.34 11.51
C PRO A 208 -0.77 -21.97 10.56
N GLU A 209 0.21 -22.86 10.44
CA GLU A 209 1.29 -22.76 9.47
C GLU A 209 0.80 -23.14 8.07
N VAL A 210 1.23 -22.37 7.08
CA VAL A 210 0.98 -22.58 5.67
C VAL A 210 2.32 -22.82 4.99
N LEU A 211 2.50 -24.01 4.43
CA LEU A 211 3.70 -24.37 3.69
C LEU A 211 3.67 -23.80 2.28
N PHE A 212 4.84 -23.41 1.79
CA PHE A 212 5.04 -22.98 0.42
C PHE A 212 5.45 -24.21 -0.40
N SER A 213 4.51 -24.76 -1.18
CA SER A 213 4.85 -25.73 -2.23
C SER A 213 5.52 -25.05 -3.42
#